data_AF-X6LCB9-F1
#
_entry.id   AF-X6LCB9-F1
#
_cell.length_a   1.000
_cell.length_b   1.000
_cell.length_c   1.000
_cell.angle_alpha   90.00
_cell.angle_beta   90.00
_cell.angle_gamma   90.00
#
_symmetry.space_group_name_H-M   'P 1'
#
loop_
_entity.id
_entity.type
_entity.pdbx_description
1 polymer ?
#
loop_
_entity_poly.entity_id
_entity_poly.type
_entity_poly.pdbx_seq_one_letter_code
_entity_poly.pdbx_strand_id
1 'polypeptide(L)'
;NATNENDNNNNNIPSIGRCEFVVGKVLKCENHQNADKMYVEEIDLGEATGPRTIASAVRLHVPINEVRDSLVIVFKNLKPTDLRGVMSNGMIFAASNSDKSKIELIRPPKDCSIGERIILENDDLTRYTPDSEIDLKPKKKKGPTPWDDVVPFLKTNDRCEACFNGIRFMTSKGPLTCTSLANATFS
;
A
#
# COMPACT_ATOMS: atom_id res chain seq x y z
N ASN A 1 -11.15 5.14 38.78
CA ASN A 1 -11.82 4.27 37.78
C ASN A 1 -11.22 4.56 36.42
N ALA A 2 -10.16 3.83 36.07
CA ALA A 2 -9.52 3.87 34.76
C ALA A 2 -9.61 2.46 34.17
N THR A 3 -10.57 2.29 33.26
CA THR A 3 -10.94 1.08 32.51
C THR A 3 -11.79 1.62 31.36
N ASN A 4 -11.58 1.45 30.06
CA ASN A 4 -10.78 0.53 29.25
C ASN A 4 -10.57 1.23 27.89
N GLU A 5 -9.33 1.34 27.39
CA GLU A 5 -9.07 1.75 25.99
C GLU A 5 -8.33 0.69 25.16
N ASN A 6 -7.97 -0.47 25.74
CA ASN A 6 -7.05 -1.42 25.09
C ASN A 6 -7.68 -2.67 24.46
N ASP A 7 -9.01 -2.86 24.47
CA ASP A 7 -9.61 -4.14 24.02
C ASP A 7 -10.22 -4.14 22.61
N ASN A 8 -10.17 -3.04 21.86
CA ASN A 8 -10.75 -2.98 20.50
C ASN A 8 -9.73 -3.15 19.36
N ASN A 9 -8.44 -3.32 19.65
CA ASN A 9 -7.40 -3.28 18.61
C ASN A 9 -7.15 -4.59 17.83
N ASN A 10 -7.80 -5.70 18.21
CA ASN A 10 -7.48 -7.02 17.66
C ASN A 10 -8.41 -7.53 16.54
N ASN A 11 -9.53 -6.86 16.27
CA ASN A 11 -10.57 -7.40 15.38
C ASN A 11 -10.26 -7.32 13.87
N ASN A 12 -9.28 -6.52 13.46
CA ASN A 12 -9.00 -6.30 12.03
C ASN A 12 -7.76 -7.07 11.53
N ILE A 13 -7.04 -7.76 12.43
CA ILE A 13 -5.92 -8.65 12.08
C ILE A 13 -6.33 -9.76 11.08
N PRO A 14 -7.54 -10.34 11.15
CA PRO A 14 -8.00 -11.26 10.12
C PRO A 14 -8.10 -10.61 8.72
N SER A 15 -8.56 -9.36 8.63
CA SER A 15 -8.74 -8.67 7.34
C SER A 15 -7.42 -8.17 6.73
N ILE A 16 -6.47 -7.68 7.54
CA ILE A 16 -5.14 -7.30 7.05
C ILE A 16 -4.37 -8.52 6.52
N GLY A 17 -4.49 -9.69 7.15
CA GLY A 17 -3.85 -10.92 6.69
C GLY A 17 -4.34 -11.41 5.32
N ARG A 18 -5.55 -11.00 4.91
CA ARG A 18 -6.14 -11.29 3.59
C ARG A 18 -5.64 -10.34 2.49
N CYS A 19 -5.12 -9.17 2.88
CA CYS A 19 -4.54 -8.20 1.97
C CYS A 19 -3.05 -8.51 1.75
N GLU A 20 -2.60 -8.63 0.51
CA GLU A 20 -1.22 -8.94 0.17
C GLU A 20 -0.48 -7.65 -0.23
N PHE A 21 0.39 -7.16 0.67
CA PHE A 21 1.30 -6.06 0.37
C PHE A 21 2.70 -6.61 0.13
N VAL A 22 3.34 -6.16 -0.94
CA VAL A 22 4.69 -6.61 -1.30
C VAL A 22 5.60 -5.45 -1.69
N VAL A 23 6.91 -5.66 -1.59
CA VAL A 23 7.91 -4.77 -2.16
C VAL A 23 7.91 -4.92 -3.68
N GLY A 24 7.82 -3.80 -4.40
CA GLY A 24 7.96 -3.73 -5.85
C GLY A 24 9.10 -2.80 -6.28
N LYS A 25 9.73 -3.10 -7.41
CA LYS A 25 10.73 -2.24 -8.06
C LYS A 25 10.13 -1.60 -9.30
N VAL A 26 10.08 -0.28 -9.32
CA VAL A 26 9.64 0.47 -10.51
C VAL A 26 10.73 0.39 -11.58
N LEU A 27 10.42 -0.23 -12.71
CA LEU A 27 11.31 -0.35 -13.88
C LEU A 27 11.10 0.81 -14.85
N LYS A 28 9.84 1.19 -15.06
CA LYS A 28 9.46 2.33 -15.90
C LYS A 28 8.37 3.13 -15.22
N CYS A 29 8.35 4.42 -15.51
CA CYS A 29 7.35 5.35 -15.05
C CYS A 29 7.16 6.42 -16.14
N GLU A 30 5.93 6.61 -16.57
CA GLU A 30 5.54 7.55 -17.63
C GLU A 30 4.30 8.34 -17.22
N ASN A 31 4.09 9.51 -17.83
CA ASN A 31 2.87 10.28 -17.62
C ASN A 31 1.67 9.55 -18.21
N HIS A 32 0.58 9.47 -17.45
CA HIS A 32 -0.66 8.93 -17.98
C HIS A 32 -1.26 9.87 -19.05
N GLN A 33 -1.43 9.40 -20.28
CA GLN A 33 -1.84 10.23 -21.42
C GLN A 33 -3.21 10.88 -21.23
N ASN A 34 -4.14 10.17 -20.58
CA ASN A 34 -5.51 10.64 -20.33
C ASN A 34 -5.75 11.14 -18.89
N ALA A 35 -4.70 11.34 -18.08
CA ALA A 35 -4.84 11.68 -16.66
C ALA A 35 -3.67 12.51 -16.10
N ASP A 36 -3.88 13.81 -15.94
CA ASP A 36 -2.80 14.74 -15.56
C ASP A 36 -2.20 14.48 -14.18
N LYS A 37 -2.96 13.83 -13.29
CA LYS A 37 -2.53 13.53 -11.91
C LYS A 37 -1.84 12.18 -11.78
N MET A 38 -1.77 11.39 -12.84
CA MET A 38 -1.35 10.01 -12.75
C MET A 38 -0.07 9.72 -13.53
N TYR A 39 0.66 8.75 -13.01
CA TYR A 39 1.67 8.02 -13.75
C TYR A 39 1.14 6.64 -14.15
N VAL A 40 1.84 6.04 -15.10
CA VAL A 40 1.75 4.61 -15.44
C VAL A 40 3.12 4.00 -15.17
N GLU A 41 3.16 3.01 -14.30
CA GLU A 41 4.36 2.33 -13.86
C GLU A 41 4.41 0.88 -14.38
N GLU A 42 5.59 0.44 -14.83
CA GLU A 42 5.92 -0.99 -14.92
C GLU A 42 6.68 -1.37 -13.66
N ILE A 43 6.10 -2.23 -12.82
CA ILE A 43 6.64 -2.59 -11.51
C ILE A 43 6.94 -4.09 -11.46
N ASP A 44 8.19 -4.44 -11.23
CA ASP A 44 8.61 -5.80 -10.94
C ASP A 44 8.26 -6.17 -9.50
N LEU A 45 7.47 -7.25 -9.35
CA LEU A 45 7.07 -7.82 -8.06
C LEU A 45 7.72 -9.20 -7.82
N GLY A 46 8.68 -9.60 -8.64
CA GLY A 46 9.35 -10.91 -8.55
C GLY A 46 8.50 -12.05 -9.11
N GLU A 47 7.51 -11.74 -9.94
CA GLU A 47 6.57 -12.71 -10.49
C GLU A 47 7.08 -13.34 -11.79
N ALA A 48 6.85 -14.63 -11.96
CA ALA A 48 7.24 -15.35 -13.17
C ALA A 48 6.52 -14.84 -14.44
N THR A 49 5.37 -14.18 -14.29
CA THR A 49 4.61 -13.55 -15.37
C THR A 49 5.23 -12.23 -15.85
N GLY A 50 6.24 -11.72 -15.15
CA GLY A 50 6.89 -10.45 -15.44
C GLY A 50 6.27 -9.26 -14.71
N PRO A 51 6.75 -8.03 -15.00
CA PRO A 51 6.31 -6.80 -14.34
C PRO A 51 4.83 -6.50 -14.57
N ARG A 52 4.21 -5.83 -13.60
CA ARG A 52 2.81 -5.38 -13.67
C ARG A 52 2.72 -3.94 -14.14
N THR A 53 1.71 -3.64 -14.95
CA THR A 53 1.25 -2.27 -15.19
C THR A 53 0.40 -1.82 -14.01
N ILE A 54 0.80 -0.74 -13.36
CA ILE A 54 0.07 -0.05 -12.29
C ILE A 54 -0.07 1.42 -12.71
N ALA A 55 -1.14 2.08 -12.28
CA ALA A 55 -1.29 3.51 -12.47
C ALA A 55 -1.62 4.19 -11.14
N SER A 56 -0.81 5.18 -10.76
CA SER A 56 -0.91 5.84 -9.45
C SER A 56 -1.11 7.36 -9.57
N ALA A 57 -1.86 7.96 -8.65
CA ALA A 57 -2.20 9.39 -8.67
C ALA A 57 -1.20 10.29 -7.91
N VAL A 58 0.10 9.99 -8.01
CA VAL A 58 1.15 10.67 -7.24
C VAL A 58 1.90 11.76 -8.02
N ARG A 59 1.63 11.93 -9.32
CA ARG A 59 2.39 12.80 -10.23
C ARG A 59 2.48 14.27 -9.81
N LEU A 60 1.44 14.79 -9.16
CA LEU A 60 1.45 16.19 -8.69
C LEU A 60 2.30 16.41 -7.42
N HIS A 61 2.75 15.33 -6.78
CA HIS A 61 3.38 15.39 -5.46
C HIS A 61 4.76 14.74 -5.44
N VAL A 62 4.99 13.73 -6.29
CA VAL A 62 6.24 12.96 -6.33
C VAL A 62 6.85 13.08 -7.73
N PRO A 63 8.04 13.68 -7.86
CA PRO A 63 8.74 13.79 -9.14
C PRO A 63 9.04 12.42 -9.78
N ILE A 64 8.93 12.35 -11.11
CA ILE A 64 9.11 11.09 -11.86
C ILE A 64 10.47 10.42 -11.63
N ASN A 65 11.52 11.20 -11.40
CA ASN A 65 12.88 10.74 -11.11
C ASN A 65 13.01 10.14 -9.70
N GLU A 66 12.10 10.45 -8.79
CA GLU A 66 12.02 9.81 -7.47
C GLU A 66 11.21 8.51 -7.52
N VAL A 67 10.30 8.36 -8.50
CA VAL A 67 9.50 7.15 -8.68
C VAL A 67 10.27 6.09 -9.46
N ARG A 68 10.89 6.48 -10.58
CA ARG A 68 11.65 5.56 -11.44
C ARG A 68 12.84 4.96 -10.68
N ASP A 69 13.13 3.69 -10.93
CA ASP A 69 14.21 2.95 -10.30
C ASP A 69 14.14 2.93 -8.76
N SER A 70 12.96 3.16 -8.18
CA SER A 70 12.77 3.16 -6.74
C SER A 70 12.01 1.92 -6.26
N LEU A 71 12.15 1.60 -4.98
CA LEU A 71 11.32 0.60 -4.31
C LEU A 71 10.05 1.26 -3.79
N VAL A 72 8.93 0.55 -3.96
CA VAL A 72 7.59 0.95 -3.55
C VAL A 72 6.86 -0.22 -2.89
N ILE A 73 5.79 0.08 -2.18
CA ILE A 73 4.90 -0.94 -1.60
C ILE A 73 3.65 -1.05 -2.45
N VAL A 74 3.35 -2.27 -2.89
CA VAL A 74 2.23 -2.57 -3.78
C VAL A 74 1.23 -3.45 -3.06
N PHE A 75 -0.04 -3.02 -3.06
CA PHE A 75 -1.18 -3.88 -2.76
C PHE A 75 -1.46 -4.76 -3.98
N LYS A 76 -1.01 -6.01 -3.90
CA LYS A 76 -0.80 -6.93 -5.02
C LYS A 76 -2.06 -7.68 -5.43
N ASN A 77 -2.84 -8.20 -4.48
CA ASN A 77 -4.00 -9.06 -4.76
C ASN A 77 -5.31 -8.26 -4.97
N LEU A 78 -5.21 -7.04 -5.50
CA LEU A 78 -6.38 -6.27 -5.93
C LEU A 78 -6.87 -6.78 -7.29
N LYS A 79 -8.19 -6.77 -7.46
CA LYS A 79 -8.80 -6.95 -8.77
C LYS A 79 -8.32 -5.86 -9.74
N PRO A 80 -7.85 -6.23 -10.95
CA PRO A 80 -7.48 -5.24 -11.95
C PRO A 80 -8.60 -4.24 -12.23
N THR A 81 -8.23 -2.97 -12.32
CA THR A 81 -9.18 -1.87 -12.52
C THR A 81 -8.75 -1.01 -13.70
N ASP A 82 -9.68 -0.72 -14.61
CA ASP A 82 -9.44 0.26 -15.68
C ASP A 82 -9.42 1.67 -15.10
N LEU A 83 -8.29 2.35 -15.27
CA LEU A 83 -8.09 3.74 -14.90
C LEU A 83 -7.87 4.54 -16.20
N ARG A 84 -8.98 4.96 -16.82
CA ARG A 84 -8.97 5.79 -18.04
C ARG A 84 -8.23 5.14 -19.22
N GLY A 85 -8.50 3.86 -19.44
CA GLY A 85 -7.94 3.06 -20.53
C GLY A 85 -6.64 2.34 -20.21
N VAL A 86 -6.11 2.51 -18.99
CA VAL A 86 -4.96 1.74 -18.49
C VAL A 86 -5.45 0.75 -17.45
N MET A 87 -5.24 -0.55 -17.70
CA MET A 87 -5.57 -1.60 -16.74
C MET A 87 -4.52 -1.62 -15.62
N SER A 88 -4.88 -1.14 -14.43
CA SER A 88 -4.00 -1.14 -13.25
C SER A 88 -4.12 -2.44 -12.48
N ASN A 89 -3.02 -3.17 -12.32
CA ASN A 89 -2.95 -4.51 -11.72
C ASN A 89 -2.38 -4.47 -10.29
N GLY A 90 -2.83 -3.49 -9.51
CA GLY A 90 -2.38 -3.24 -8.15
C GLY A 90 -2.53 -1.76 -7.78
N MET A 91 -2.06 -1.41 -6.59
CA MET A 91 -2.06 -0.05 -6.07
C MET A 91 -0.77 0.21 -5.30
N ILE A 92 -0.07 1.30 -5.61
CA ILE A 92 1.06 1.77 -4.80
C ILE A 92 0.53 2.47 -3.54
N PHE A 93 1.17 2.25 -2.40
CA PHE A 93 0.83 2.93 -1.15
C PHE A 93 1.53 4.28 -0.99
N ALA A 94 0.74 5.28 -0.61
CA ALA A 94 1.21 6.61 -0.25
C ALA A 94 0.53 7.11 1.03
N ALA A 95 1.23 7.96 1.78
CA ALA A 95 0.68 8.76 2.85
C ALA A 95 0.20 10.12 2.30
N SER A 96 -0.88 10.65 2.86
CA SER A 96 -1.37 11.99 2.58
C SER A 96 -1.77 12.71 3.88
N ASN A 97 -1.50 14.02 3.91
CA ASN A 97 -2.03 14.87 4.96
C ASN A 97 -3.55 15.04 4.84
N SER A 98 -4.18 15.60 5.88
CA SER A 98 -5.64 15.68 6.00
C SER A 98 -6.34 16.41 4.84
N ASP A 99 -5.70 17.43 4.27
CA ASP A 99 -6.24 18.20 3.14
C ASP A 99 -5.78 17.66 1.76
N LYS A 100 -4.98 16.59 1.75
CA LYS A 100 -4.39 15.96 0.56
C LYS A 100 -3.56 16.91 -0.30
N SER A 101 -3.07 18.02 0.26
CA SER A 101 -2.15 18.94 -0.43
C SER A 101 -0.77 18.33 -0.62
N LYS A 102 -0.39 17.37 0.23
CA LYS A 102 0.88 16.64 0.16
C LYS A 102 0.64 15.14 0.17
N ILE A 103 1.29 14.45 -0.76
CA ILE A 103 1.30 13.00 -0.88
C ILE A 103 2.76 12.54 -0.95
N GLU A 104 3.11 11.52 -0.18
CA GLU A 104 4.44 10.92 -0.17
C GLU A 104 4.32 9.41 -0.29
N LEU A 105 5.18 8.77 -1.08
CA LEU A 105 5.19 7.30 -1.19
C LEU A 105 5.57 6.67 0.16
N ILE A 106 4.89 5.57 0.49
CA ILE A 106 5.39 4.64 1.52
C ILE A 106 6.49 3.81 0.89
N ARG A 107 7.67 3.83 1.50
CA ARG A 107 8.86 3.15 0.99
C ARG A 107 9.36 2.10 1.97
N PRO A 108 9.85 0.95 1.48
CA PRO A 108 10.64 0.05 2.30
C PRO A 108 12.05 0.62 2.55
N PRO A 109 12.79 0.05 3.51
CA PRO A 109 14.23 0.26 3.62
C PRO A 109 14.95 -0.04 2.29
N LYS A 110 16.17 0.47 2.16
CA LYS A 110 17.03 0.13 1.02
C LYS A 110 17.35 -1.36 1.02
N ASP A 111 17.56 -1.92 -0.16
CA ASP A 111 17.99 -3.31 -0.37
C ASP A 111 17.01 -4.39 0.11
N CYS A 112 15.72 -4.06 0.27
CA CYS A 112 14.66 -5.06 0.44
C CYS A 112 14.51 -5.92 -0.82
N SER A 113 14.11 -7.17 -0.62
CA SER A 113 13.93 -8.12 -1.71
C SER A 113 12.67 -7.78 -2.50
N ILE A 114 12.75 -7.82 -3.83
CA ILE A 114 11.59 -7.67 -4.69
C ILE A 114 10.62 -8.84 -4.44
N GLY A 115 9.33 -8.54 -4.31
CA GLY A 115 8.28 -9.52 -4.00
C GLY A 115 8.16 -9.88 -2.52
N GLU A 116 9.01 -9.32 -1.65
CA GLU A 116 8.94 -9.55 -0.22
C GLU A 116 7.58 -9.12 0.34
N ARG A 117 6.88 -10.05 1.01
CA ARG A 117 5.60 -9.78 1.67
C ARG A 117 5.83 -8.94 2.93
N ILE A 118 5.09 -7.86 3.05
CA ILE A 118 5.10 -7.00 4.22
C ILE A 118 4.33 -7.66 5.36
N ILE A 119 4.90 -7.62 6.56
CA ILE A 119 4.28 -8.15 7.78
C ILE A 119 4.04 -7.04 8.80
N LEU A 120 3.32 -7.34 9.88
CA LEU A 120 3.23 -6.46 11.04
C LEU A 120 4.30 -6.82 12.05
N GLU A 121 4.83 -5.80 12.74
CA GLU A 121 5.79 -5.99 13.80
C GLU A 121 5.25 -6.94 14.88
N ASN A 122 6.07 -7.94 15.23
CA ASN A 122 5.75 -8.98 16.21
C ASN A 122 4.48 -9.78 15.91
N ASP A 123 4.02 -9.81 14.65
CA ASP A 123 2.86 -10.58 14.23
C ASP A 123 3.24 -11.58 13.14
N ASP A 124 2.92 -12.86 13.35
CA ASP A 124 3.11 -13.90 12.34
C ASP A 124 1.97 -13.87 11.32
N LEU A 125 2.01 -12.91 10.39
CA LEU A 125 1.01 -12.84 9.31
C LEU A 125 1.09 -14.03 8.34
N THR A 126 2.12 -14.90 8.43
CA THR A 126 2.24 -16.06 7.56
C THR A 126 1.16 -17.11 7.82
N ARG A 127 0.52 -17.06 9.01
CA ARG A 127 -0.66 -17.88 9.32
C ARG A 127 -1.90 -17.53 8.49
N TYR A 128 -1.89 -16.40 7.79
CA TYR A 128 -2.98 -15.96 6.93
C TYR A 128 -2.61 -16.11 5.45
N THR A 129 -3.44 -16.87 4.75
CA THR A 129 -3.43 -16.92 3.29
C THR A 129 -4.15 -15.68 2.74
N PRO A 130 -3.49 -14.84 1.92
CA PRO A 130 -4.18 -13.75 1.23
C PRO A 130 -5.32 -14.28 0.36
N ASP A 131 -6.35 -13.45 0.17
CA ASP A 131 -7.37 -13.76 -0.83
C ASP A 131 -6.74 -13.79 -2.22
N SER A 132 -7.24 -14.63 -3.13
CA SER A 132 -6.74 -14.67 -4.51
C SER A 132 -6.96 -13.35 -5.25
N GLU A 133 -8.06 -12.65 -4.93
CA GLU A 133 -8.42 -11.37 -5.51
C GLU A 133 -9.34 -10.59 -4.54
N ILE A 134 -9.07 -9.29 -4.34
CA ILE A 134 -9.91 -8.36 -3.60
C ILE A 134 -10.50 -7.34 -4.56
N ASP A 135 -11.83 -7.41 -4.76
CA ASP A 135 -12.59 -6.39 -5.48
C ASP A 135 -12.99 -5.27 -4.51
N LEU A 136 -12.46 -4.06 -4.71
CA LEU A 136 -12.78 -2.90 -3.87
C LEU A 136 -14.23 -2.41 -4.04
N LYS A 137 -14.88 -2.74 -5.17
CA LYS A 137 -16.23 -2.29 -5.51
C LYS A 137 -17.05 -3.43 -6.12
N PRO A 138 -17.33 -4.49 -5.34
CA PRO A 138 -18.02 -5.67 -5.86
C PRO A 138 -19.46 -5.31 -6.27
N LYS A 139 -19.86 -5.73 -7.48
CA LYS A 139 -21.21 -5.45 -8.05
C LYS A 139 -22.37 -5.94 -7.18
N LYS A 140 -22.16 -6.98 -6.36
CA LYS A 140 -23.12 -7.51 -5.39
C LYS A 140 -22.55 -7.35 -3.98
N LYS A 141 -22.48 -6.12 -3.47
CA LYS A 141 -21.91 -5.83 -2.14
C LYS A 141 -22.84 -6.38 -1.04
N LYS A 142 -22.41 -7.43 -0.33
CA LYS A 142 -23.12 -8.04 0.80
C LYS A 142 -22.58 -7.60 2.18
N GLY A 143 -21.56 -6.74 2.19
CA GLY A 143 -20.87 -6.30 3.40
C GLY A 143 -19.57 -5.56 3.06
N PRO A 144 -18.78 -5.17 4.08
CA PRO A 144 -17.45 -4.60 3.88
C PRO A 144 -16.51 -5.61 3.19
N THR A 145 -15.61 -5.11 2.36
CA THR A 145 -14.47 -5.87 1.83
C THR A 145 -13.37 -5.94 2.90
N PRO A 146 -12.39 -6.86 2.80
CA PRO A 146 -11.24 -6.86 3.71
C PRO A 146 -10.52 -5.50 3.74
N TRP A 147 -10.49 -4.81 2.59
CA TRP A 147 -9.91 -3.47 2.51
C TRP A 147 -10.72 -2.41 3.26
N ASP A 148 -12.06 -2.49 3.24
CA ASP A 148 -12.93 -1.57 3.99
C ASP A 148 -12.64 -1.65 5.51
N ASP A 149 -12.27 -2.84 6.03
CA ASP A 149 -11.88 -3.04 7.43
C ASP A 149 -10.44 -2.58 7.73
N VAL A 150 -9.58 -2.53 6.71
CA VAL A 150 -8.16 -2.23 6.87
C VAL A 150 -7.89 -0.73 6.78
N VAL A 151 -8.40 -0.07 5.73
CA VAL A 151 -8.02 1.29 5.36
C VAL A 151 -8.20 2.34 6.48
N PRO A 152 -9.22 2.29 7.36
CA PRO A 152 -9.39 3.30 8.41
C PRO A 152 -8.29 3.26 9.49
N PHE A 153 -7.58 2.14 9.60
CA PHE A 153 -6.55 1.90 10.61
C PHE A 153 -5.13 2.05 10.06
N LEU A 154 -4.98 2.36 8.77
CA LEU A 154 -3.70 2.66 8.14
C LEU A 154 -3.32 4.11 8.39
N LYS A 155 -2.24 4.31 9.14
CA LYS A 155 -1.68 5.63 9.44
C LYS A 155 -0.17 5.57 9.56
N THR A 156 0.50 6.68 9.30
CA THR A 156 1.89 6.83 9.73
C THR A 156 1.92 7.23 11.21
N ASN A 157 2.95 6.83 11.96
CA ASN A 157 3.14 7.29 13.33
C ASN A 157 3.92 8.62 13.39
N ASP A 158 4.31 9.05 14.58
CA ASP A 158 5.10 10.25 14.86
C ASP A 158 6.52 10.21 14.26
N ARG A 159 7.03 9.01 13.95
CA ARG A 159 8.31 8.77 13.28
C ARG A 159 8.18 8.56 11.77
N CYS A 160 7.02 8.89 11.18
CA CYS A 160 6.73 8.69 9.75
C CYS A 160 6.76 7.21 9.32
N GLU A 161 6.62 6.27 10.25
CA GLU A 161 6.57 4.84 9.95
C GLU A 161 5.13 4.41 9.67
N ALA A 162 4.93 3.67 8.59
CA ALA A 162 3.65 3.11 8.20
C ALA A 162 3.17 2.07 9.24
N CYS A 163 1.95 2.24 9.72
CA CYS A 163 1.35 1.41 10.76
C CYS A 163 -0.06 0.96 10.39
N PHE A 164 -0.42 -0.23 10.88
CA PHE A 164 -1.81 -0.68 10.98
C PHE A 164 -2.18 -0.75 12.45
N ASN A 165 -3.15 0.05 12.85
CA ASN A 165 -3.62 0.10 14.23
C ASN A 165 -2.51 0.34 15.27
N GLY A 166 -1.55 1.19 14.91
CA GLY A 166 -0.36 1.49 15.73
C GLY A 166 0.77 0.46 15.66
N ILE A 167 0.55 -0.71 15.05
CA ILE A 167 1.58 -1.72 14.83
C ILE A 167 2.29 -1.43 13.51
N ARG A 168 3.62 -1.39 13.53
CA ARG A 168 4.43 -1.03 12.36
C ARG A 168 4.37 -2.09 11.28
N PHE A 169 4.30 -1.65 10.03
CA PHE A 169 4.60 -2.53 8.90
C PHE A 169 6.10 -2.72 8.75
N MET A 170 6.50 -3.96 8.55
CA MET A 170 7.89 -4.39 8.55
C MET A 170 8.24 -5.18 7.28
N THR A 171 9.49 -4.98 6.87
CA THR A 171 10.26 -5.90 6.02
C THR A 171 11.33 -6.58 6.89
N SER A 172 12.03 -7.56 6.32
CA SER A 172 13.25 -8.15 6.86
C SER A 172 14.38 -7.14 7.09
N LYS A 173 14.30 -5.94 6.50
CA LYS A 173 15.29 -4.86 6.65
C LYS A 173 14.83 -3.73 7.57
N GLY A 174 13.60 -3.77 8.09
CA GLY A 174 13.06 -2.75 8.98
C GLY A 174 11.71 -2.17 8.54
N PRO A 175 11.27 -1.08 9.19
CA PRO A 175 9.95 -0.53 9.02
C PRO A 175 9.77 0.17 7.68
N LEU A 176 8.53 0.19 7.20
CA LEU A 176 8.11 1.03 6.09
C LEU A 176 7.98 2.49 6.53
N THR A 177 8.40 3.44 5.70
CA THR A 177 8.40 4.89 6.06
C THR A 177 7.92 5.78 4.91
N CYS A 178 7.35 6.94 5.24
CA CYS A 178 7.28 8.09 4.33
C CYS A 178 8.35 9.14 4.68
N THR A 179 8.49 10.19 3.87
CA THR A 179 9.58 11.17 3.99
C THR A 179 9.40 12.10 5.19
N SER A 180 8.18 12.59 5.44
CA SER A 180 7.91 13.59 6.48
C SER A 180 6.47 13.66 7.00
N LEU A 181 5.54 12.91 6.41
CA LEU A 181 4.15 12.91 6.83
C LEU A 181 3.92 12.05 8.09
N ALA A 182 4.11 12.64 9.27
CA ALA A 182 3.75 12.01 10.55
C ALA A 182 2.25 12.06 10.83
N ASN A 183 1.70 11.04 11.51
CA ASN A 183 0.27 10.95 11.87
C ASN A 183 -0.71 11.13 10.68
N ALA A 184 -0.26 10.75 9.49
CA ALA A 184 -0.96 10.93 8.23
C ALA A 184 -1.77 9.69 7.86
N THR A 185 -2.77 9.86 6.99
CA THR A 185 -3.60 8.76 6.48
C THR A 185 -3.04 8.18 5.19
N PHE A 186 -3.43 6.96 4.85
CA PHE A 186 -3.06 6.35 3.58
C PHE A 186 -4.04 6.77 2.47
N SER A 187 -3.52 6.85 1.25
CA SER A 187 -4.26 7.27 0.04
C SER A 187 -3.84 6.47 -1.19
#